data_AF-A0A9E2R8D7-F1
#
_entry.id   AF-A0A9E2R8D7-F1
#
_cell.length_a   1.000
_cell.length_b   1.000
_cell.length_c   1.000
_cell.angle_alpha   90.00
_cell.angle_beta   90.00
_cell.angle_gamma   90.00
#
_symmetry.space_group_name_H-M   'P 1'
#
loop_
_entity.id
_entity.type
_entity.pdbx_description
1 polymer ?
#
loop_
_entity_poly.entity_id
_entity_poly.type
_entity_poly.pdbx_seq_one_letter_code
_entity_poly.pdbx_strand_id
1 'polypeptide(L)'
;MKLPIILLCGCLTSAAAWAQGTVLFFNHATAAQLDAPVTDGVGGPRLDGALMTNALVELYAGPAGTTETKLQPVGPAAGFMSGSWAGYFNVGTNASRAIPGVPATSNAVVQVRAWSGAATYESALTTPGALTGKSIMLTLATGGQTATNAVPMLPAYLVGLQSFAITPVGGTAAVSLSIAFRTNALLTLTGLAGHTYQIQVNTNVASTNWLALASVALTGSSSNLVDPGSTNAAHRFYRAQQTQ
;
A
#
# COMPACT_ATOMS: atom_id res chain seq x y z
N MET A 1 -42.77 43.50 -11.59
CA MET A 1 -41.86 43.17 -12.71
C MET A 1 -40.46 42.93 -12.16
N LYS A 2 -40.01 41.67 -12.28
CA LYS A 2 -38.64 41.14 -12.42
C LYS A 2 -37.47 41.79 -11.63
N LEU A 3 -36.95 40.99 -10.68
CA LEU A 3 -35.59 41.06 -10.11
C LEU A 3 -34.49 41.10 -11.19
N PRO A 4 -33.36 41.79 -10.97
CA PRO A 4 -32.11 41.47 -11.64
C PRO A 4 -31.15 40.70 -10.70
N ILE A 5 -31.07 39.40 -11.03
CA ILE A 5 -29.93 38.48 -11.02
C ILE A 5 -28.59 39.02 -10.48
N ILE A 6 -28.10 38.32 -9.45
CA ILE A 6 -26.72 38.28 -8.96
C ILE A 6 -25.81 37.68 -10.05
N LEU A 7 -24.78 38.40 -10.47
CA LEU A 7 -23.63 37.78 -11.12
C LEU A 7 -22.49 37.68 -10.11
N LEU A 8 -22.39 36.49 -9.51
CA LEU A 8 -21.28 36.08 -8.67
C LEU A 8 -20.02 36.07 -9.55
N CYS A 9 -19.11 37.01 -9.34
CA CYS A 9 -17.80 36.99 -9.97
C CYS A 9 -17.03 35.79 -9.37
N GLY A 10 -17.09 34.65 -10.07
CA GLY A 10 -16.43 33.42 -9.68
C GLY A 10 -14.95 33.67 -9.48
N CYS A 11 -14.49 33.42 -8.26
CA CYS A 11 -13.10 33.46 -7.86
C CYS A 11 -12.30 32.52 -8.77
N LEU A 12 -11.66 33.06 -9.80
CA LEU A 12 -10.53 32.42 -10.45
C LEU A 12 -9.42 32.41 -9.40
N THR A 13 -9.37 31.37 -8.57
CA THR A 13 -8.15 31.00 -7.87
C THR A 13 -7.19 30.46 -8.92
N SER A 14 -6.58 31.36 -9.68
CA SER A 14 -5.27 31.11 -10.27
C SER A 14 -4.31 30.91 -9.10
N ALA A 15 -4.25 29.67 -8.59
CA ALA A 15 -3.25 29.27 -7.62
C ALA A 15 -1.89 29.61 -8.24
N ALA A 16 -1.23 30.61 -7.67
CA ALA A 16 0.02 31.13 -8.19
C ALA A 16 1.00 29.96 -8.35
N ALA A 17 1.39 29.67 -9.60
CA ALA A 17 2.42 28.68 -9.94
C ALA A 17 3.84 29.13 -9.52
N TRP A 18 3.95 30.02 -8.55
CA TRP A 18 5.20 30.64 -8.12
C TRP A 18 5.55 30.04 -6.75
N ALA A 19 6.61 29.23 -6.73
CA ALA A 19 7.16 28.53 -5.56
C ALA A 19 6.44 27.28 -5.06
N GLN A 20 6.06 26.36 -5.94
CA GLN A 20 5.58 25.04 -5.54
C GLN A 20 6.71 24.04 -5.29
N GLY A 21 6.56 23.20 -4.26
CA GLY A 21 7.47 22.11 -3.93
C GLY A 21 7.43 20.99 -4.95
N THR A 22 8.61 20.54 -5.41
CA THR A 22 8.72 19.49 -6.42
C THR A 22 9.53 18.28 -5.96
N VAL A 23 9.13 17.08 -6.38
CA VAL A 23 9.84 15.82 -6.14
C VAL A 23 10.06 15.05 -7.45
N LEU A 24 11.06 14.16 -7.48
CA LEU A 24 11.27 13.18 -8.53
C LEU A 24 10.56 11.87 -8.18
N PHE A 25 9.55 11.51 -8.98
CA PHE A 25 8.81 10.26 -8.83
C PHE A 25 9.60 9.09 -9.41
N PHE A 26 10.66 8.69 -8.71
CA PHE A 26 11.46 7.50 -8.97
C PHE A 26 11.57 6.66 -7.70
N ASN A 27 11.75 5.36 -7.86
CA ASN A 27 12.15 4.45 -6.78
C ASN A 27 13.54 3.86 -6.99
N HIS A 28 14.30 4.36 -7.97
CA HIS A 28 15.71 4.05 -8.13
C HIS A 28 16.48 5.29 -8.57
N ALA A 29 17.51 5.66 -7.81
CA ALA A 29 18.45 6.71 -8.16
C ALA A 29 19.77 6.51 -7.39
N THR A 30 20.83 6.19 -8.13
CA THR A 30 22.18 6.00 -7.55
C THR A 30 22.69 7.26 -6.85
N ALA A 31 22.40 8.44 -7.41
CA ALA A 31 22.77 9.74 -6.83
C ALA A 31 22.15 10.02 -5.45
N ALA A 32 21.04 9.36 -5.11
CA ALA A 32 20.33 9.54 -3.85
C ALA A 32 20.32 8.29 -2.96
N GLN A 33 21.11 7.27 -3.32
CA GLN A 33 21.10 5.95 -2.67
C GLN A 33 19.69 5.34 -2.54
N LEU A 34 18.84 5.64 -3.53
CA LEU A 34 17.48 5.17 -3.56
C LEU A 34 17.43 3.88 -4.39
N ASP A 35 17.05 2.78 -3.74
CA ASP A 35 16.78 1.49 -4.39
C ASP A 35 15.61 0.82 -3.66
N ALA A 36 14.40 0.98 -4.19
CA ALA A 36 13.16 0.54 -3.57
C ALA A 36 12.23 -0.15 -4.59
N PRO A 37 12.65 -1.29 -5.17
CA PRO A 37 11.82 -2.02 -6.12
C PRO A 37 10.51 -2.47 -5.48
N VAL A 38 9.42 -2.45 -6.25
CA VAL A 38 8.13 -3.02 -5.88
C VAL A 38 8.08 -4.48 -6.30
N THR A 39 7.53 -5.34 -5.44
CA THR A 39 7.41 -6.78 -5.70
C THR A 39 5.97 -7.22 -5.93
N ASP A 40 5.80 -8.28 -6.72
CA ASP A 40 4.53 -8.98 -6.90
C ASP A 40 4.35 -9.99 -5.75
N GLY A 41 3.73 -9.53 -4.67
CA GLY A 41 3.64 -10.29 -3.41
C GLY A 41 4.83 -10.10 -2.46
N VAL A 42 4.60 -10.40 -1.18
CA VAL A 42 5.61 -10.27 -0.11
C VAL A 42 6.69 -11.34 -0.30
N GLY A 43 7.94 -10.91 -0.48
CA GLY A 43 9.05 -11.82 -0.80
C GLY A 43 8.98 -12.42 -2.20
N GLY A 44 8.03 -11.96 -3.03
CA GLY A 44 7.89 -12.36 -4.43
C GLY A 44 8.96 -11.71 -5.33
N PRO A 45 8.97 -12.07 -6.62
CA PRO A 45 9.84 -11.41 -7.59
C PRO A 45 9.51 -9.93 -7.71
N ARG A 46 10.45 -9.16 -8.27
CA ARG A 46 10.17 -7.76 -8.63
C ARG A 46 9.04 -7.72 -9.67
N LEU A 47 8.14 -6.75 -9.52
CA LEU A 47 6.98 -6.61 -10.39
C LEU A 47 7.43 -6.25 -11.80
N ASP A 48 7.25 -7.16 -12.75
CA ASP A 48 7.65 -6.95 -14.14
C ASP A 48 6.49 -6.34 -14.94
N GLY A 49 6.67 -5.12 -15.45
CA GLY A 49 5.66 -4.41 -16.24
C GLY A 49 5.31 -5.07 -17.57
N ALA A 50 6.14 -5.98 -18.11
CA ALA A 50 5.80 -6.77 -19.28
C ALA A 50 4.89 -7.98 -18.93
N LEU A 51 4.99 -8.50 -17.70
CA LEU A 51 4.14 -9.60 -17.22
C LEU A 51 2.83 -9.07 -16.62
N MET A 52 2.87 -7.91 -15.98
CA MET A 52 1.70 -7.26 -15.39
C MET A 52 1.49 -5.87 -15.99
N THR A 53 0.99 -5.85 -17.23
CA THR A 53 0.83 -4.63 -18.05
C THR A 53 -0.21 -3.64 -17.52
N ASN A 54 -1.10 -4.10 -16.64
CA ASN A 54 -2.12 -3.28 -15.98
C ASN A 54 -1.70 -2.80 -14.58
N ALA A 55 -0.46 -3.05 -14.16
CA ALA A 55 0.07 -2.52 -12.91
C ALA A 55 0.42 -1.04 -13.07
N LEU A 56 -0.09 -0.24 -12.13
CA LEU A 56 0.08 1.19 -12.06
C LEU A 56 0.67 1.59 -10.71
N VAL A 57 1.37 2.72 -10.71
CA VAL A 57 1.94 3.35 -9.53
C VAL A 57 1.74 4.86 -9.60
N GLU A 58 1.36 5.47 -8.48
CA GLU A 58 1.10 6.89 -8.39
C GLU A 58 1.63 7.48 -7.08
N LEU A 59 2.02 8.75 -7.15
CA LEU A 59 2.45 9.51 -6.00
C LEU A 59 1.24 10.14 -5.33
N TYR A 60 1.08 9.91 -4.03
CA TYR A 60 0.11 10.60 -3.19
C TYR A 60 0.85 11.54 -2.26
N ALA A 61 0.40 12.79 -2.13
CA ALA A 61 1.09 13.77 -1.31
C ALA A 61 0.15 14.82 -0.70
N GLY A 62 0.69 15.56 0.27
CA GLY A 62 0.09 16.75 0.85
C GLY A 62 1.08 17.54 1.70
N PRO A 63 0.65 18.68 2.27
CA PRO A 63 1.45 19.46 3.21
C PRO A 63 1.93 18.66 4.43
N ALA A 64 2.97 19.14 5.11
CA ALA A 64 3.43 18.58 6.38
C ALA A 64 2.26 18.36 7.36
N GLY A 65 2.19 17.17 7.96
CA GLY A 65 1.12 16.78 8.88
C GLY A 65 -0.15 16.24 8.22
N THR A 66 -0.20 16.16 6.88
CA THR A 66 -1.31 15.49 6.18
C THR A 66 -1.36 14.01 6.56
N THR A 67 -2.55 13.52 6.94
CA THR A 67 -2.77 12.12 7.26
C THR A 67 -2.96 11.28 5.99
N GLU A 68 -2.71 9.97 6.07
CA GLU A 68 -2.77 9.06 4.92
C GLU A 68 -4.09 9.14 4.12
N THR A 69 -5.23 9.28 4.81
CA THR A 69 -6.56 9.36 4.20
C THR A 69 -6.84 10.69 3.50
N LYS A 70 -6.00 11.70 3.73
CA LYS A 70 -6.11 13.04 3.14
C LYS A 70 -5.10 13.31 2.04
N LEU A 71 -4.10 12.44 1.86
CA LEU A 71 -3.17 12.54 0.72
C LEU A 71 -3.95 12.46 -0.59
N GLN A 72 -3.53 13.29 -1.56
CA GLN A 72 -4.14 13.37 -2.89
C GLN A 72 -3.16 12.88 -3.95
N PRO A 73 -3.64 12.28 -5.06
CA PRO A 73 -2.77 11.91 -6.18
C PRO A 73 -2.07 13.14 -6.78
N VAL A 74 -0.81 12.97 -7.18
CA VAL A 74 0.05 14.02 -7.74
C VAL A 74 0.61 13.59 -9.08
N GLY A 75 0.07 14.21 -10.14
CA GLY A 75 0.43 13.90 -11.52
C GLY A 75 -0.16 12.56 -11.98
N PRO A 76 0.15 12.11 -13.21
CA PRO A 76 -0.39 10.88 -13.73
C PRO A 76 0.28 9.65 -13.10
N ALA A 77 -0.52 8.59 -12.97
CA ALA A 77 -0.04 7.24 -12.70
C ALA A 77 0.94 6.78 -13.78
N ALA A 78 1.91 5.96 -13.39
CA ALA A 78 2.94 5.39 -14.23
C ALA A 78 2.87 3.86 -14.21
N GLY A 79 3.46 3.22 -15.22
CA GLY A 79 3.64 1.76 -15.22
C GLY A 79 4.93 1.34 -14.54
N PHE A 80 5.29 0.07 -14.70
CA PHE A 80 6.55 -0.49 -14.25
C PHE A 80 7.48 -0.81 -15.42
N MET A 81 8.78 -0.77 -15.14
CA MET A 81 9.82 -1.27 -16.03
C MET A 81 9.80 -2.82 -16.06
N SER A 82 10.54 -3.42 -16.99
CA SER A 82 10.59 -4.87 -17.20
C SER A 82 12.02 -5.44 -17.15
N GLY A 83 12.13 -6.77 -17.11
CA GLY A 83 13.42 -7.47 -17.14
C GLY A 83 14.31 -7.13 -15.94
N SER A 84 15.58 -6.80 -16.18
CA SER A 84 16.52 -6.43 -15.10
C SER A 84 16.11 -5.18 -14.32
N TRP A 85 15.19 -4.38 -14.87
CA TRP A 85 14.63 -3.19 -14.23
C TRP A 85 13.22 -3.41 -13.68
N ALA A 86 12.71 -4.64 -13.65
CA ALA A 86 11.45 -4.97 -12.99
C ALA A 86 11.40 -4.39 -11.56
N GLY A 87 10.22 -3.96 -11.14
CA GLY A 87 9.96 -3.33 -9.84
C GLY A 87 10.25 -1.83 -9.80
N TYR A 88 10.87 -1.23 -10.83
CA TYR A 88 11.10 0.20 -10.90
C TYR A 88 10.04 0.95 -11.72
N PHE A 89 9.80 2.21 -11.39
CA PHE A 89 8.74 3.01 -12.03
C PHE A 89 9.15 3.41 -13.45
N ASN A 90 8.22 3.24 -14.39
CA ASN A 90 8.38 3.71 -15.76
C ASN A 90 7.65 5.06 -15.94
N VAL A 91 8.29 6.14 -15.52
CA VAL A 91 7.74 7.51 -15.52
C VAL A 91 8.12 8.33 -16.76
N GLY A 92 8.75 7.70 -17.75
CA GLY A 92 9.21 8.36 -18.98
C GLY A 92 10.23 9.48 -18.71
N THR A 93 10.17 10.53 -19.53
CA THR A 93 11.13 11.65 -19.49
C THR A 93 10.84 12.68 -18.41
N ASN A 94 9.61 12.71 -17.86
CA ASN A 94 9.16 13.72 -16.90
C ASN A 94 8.73 13.09 -15.57
N ALA A 95 9.73 12.83 -14.72
CA ALA A 95 9.52 12.31 -13.37
C ALA A 95 9.22 13.39 -12.32
N SER A 96 9.40 14.68 -12.66
CA SER A 96 9.12 15.77 -11.73
C SER A 96 7.61 15.85 -11.43
N ARG A 97 7.27 16.00 -10.15
CA ARG A 97 5.92 16.13 -9.63
C ARG A 97 5.85 17.33 -8.69
N ALA A 98 4.98 18.29 -9.01
CA ALA A 98 4.73 19.47 -8.17
C ALA A 98 3.61 19.17 -7.18
N ILE A 99 3.85 19.35 -5.87
CA ILE A 99 2.94 18.95 -4.80
C ILE A 99 1.98 20.11 -4.49
N PRO A 100 0.65 19.96 -4.72
CA PRO A 100 -0.32 21.03 -4.45
C PRO A 100 -0.28 21.52 -3.00
N GLY A 101 -0.29 22.83 -2.82
CA GLY A 101 -0.33 23.45 -1.50
C GLY A 101 0.97 23.36 -0.68
N VAL A 102 2.06 22.84 -1.25
CA VAL A 102 3.37 22.80 -0.59
C VAL A 102 4.29 23.84 -1.24
N PRO A 103 4.80 24.82 -0.47
CA PRO A 103 5.81 25.74 -0.97
C PRO A 103 7.13 25.02 -1.26
N ALA A 104 7.91 25.54 -2.20
CA ALA A 104 9.26 25.05 -2.50
C ALA A 104 10.12 25.02 -1.22
N THR A 105 11.00 24.01 -1.11
CA THR A 105 11.88 23.79 0.06
C THR A 105 11.18 23.44 1.38
N SER A 106 9.84 23.41 1.39
CA SER A 106 9.07 23.03 2.57
C SER A 106 8.86 21.52 2.66
N ASN A 107 8.56 21.05 3.86
CA ASN A 107 8.27 19.64 4.09
C ASN A 107 6.90 19.24 3.50
N ALA A 108 6.89 18.12 2.78
CA ALA A 108 5.69 17.43 2.32
C ALA A 108 5.60 16.05 2.97
N VAL A 109 4.38 15.54 3.11
CA VAL A 109 4.14 14.11 3.37
C VAL A 109 3.80 13.46 2.03
N VAL A 110 4.49 12.37 1.71
CA VAL A 110 4.29 11.61 0.48
C VAL A 110 4.12 10.12 0.77
N GLN A 111 3.38 9.42 -0.09
CA GLN A 111 3.23 7.97 -0.10
C GLN A 111 3.15 7.51 -1.55
N VAL A 112 3.88 6.44 -1.89
CA VAL A 112 3.72 5.78 -3.18
C VAL A 112 2.64 4.72 -3.03
N ARG A 113 1.70 4.67 -3.99
CA ARG A 113 0.66 3.65 -4.04
C ARG A 113 0.76 2.92 -5.37
N ALA A 114 0.74 1.59 -5.32
CA ALA A 114 0.76 0.73 -6.49
C ALA A 114 -0.46 -0.19 -6.50
N TRP A 115 -0.99 -0.47 -7.68
CA TRP A 115 -2.15 -1.35 -7.84
C TRP A 115 -2.21 -1.99 -9.22
N SER A 116 -3.09 -2.98 -9.38
CA SER A 116 -3.50 -3.50 -10.68
C SER A 116 -4.98 -3.88 -10.65
N GLY A 117 -5.59 -4.04 -11.83
CA GLY A 117 -6.99 -4.47 -11.95
C GLY A 117 -8.04 -3.36 -11.80
N ALA A 118 -7.64 -2.09 -11.70
CA ALA A 118 -8.56 -0.94 -11.70
C ALA A 118 -7.89 0.33 -12.26
N ALA A 119 -8.71 1.34 -12.57
CA ALA A 119 -8.24 2.60 -13.18
C ALA A 119 -7.52 3.51 -12.17
N THR A 120 -7.89 3.46 -10.89
CA THR A 120 -7.30 4.25 -9.81
C THR A 120 -7.03 3.37 -8.60
N TYR A 121 -6.16 3.83 -7.70
CA TYR A 121 -5.91 3.11 -6.46
C TYR A 121 -7.19 2.94 -5.62
N GLU A 122 -8.02 3.98 -5.53
CA GLU A 122 -9.26 3.95 -4.74
C GLU A 122 -10.28 2.94 -5.28
N SER A 123 -10.35 2.79 -6.60
CA SER A 123 -11.20 1.77 -7.23
C SER A 123 -10.61 0.37 -7.10
N ALA A 124 -9.27 0.23 -7.07
CA ALA A 124 -8.62 -1.04 -6.79
C ALA A 124 -8.95 -1.56 -5.39
N LEU A 125 -9.01 -0.68 -4.37
CA LEU A 125 -9.35 -1.04 -2.98
C LEU A 125 -10.73 -1.70 -2.82
N THR A 126 -11.64 -1.54 -3.78
CA THR A 126 -12.99 -2.11 -3.72
C THR A 126 -13.24 -3.16 -4.80
N THR A 127 -12.25 -3.42 -5.67
CA THR A 127 -12.36 -4.40 -6.75
C THR A 127 -11.85 -5.76 -6.26
N PRO A 128 -12.70 -6.80 -6.20
CA PRO A 128 -12.26 -8.13 -5.78
C PRO A 128 -11.14 -8.67 -6.67
N GLY A 129 -10.04 -9.11 -6.07
CA GLY A 129 -8.91 -9.68 -6.80
C GLY A 129 -7.99 -8.65 -7.46
N ALA A 130 -8.29 -7.35 -7.40
CA ALA A 130 -7.31 -6.30 -7.71
C ALA A 130 -6.12 -6.42 -6.78
N LEU A 131 -4.92 -6.04 -7.21
CA LEU A 131 -3.75 -6.01 -6.32
C LEU A 131 -3.55 -4.58 -5.84
N THR A 132 -3.18 -4.39 -4.57
CA THR A 132 -2.81 -3.07 -4.03
C THR A 132 -1.62 -3.16 -3.09
N GLY A 133 -0.85 -2.09 -3.02
CA GLY A 133 0.28 -1.93 -2.10
C GLY A 133 0.56 -0.46 -1.88
N LYS A 134 1.15 -0.13 -0.72
CA LYS A 134 1.57 1.23 -0.40
C LYS A 134 2.96 1.21 0.22
N SER A 135 3.72 2.26 -0.02
CA SER A 135 4.92 2.53 0.78
C SER A 135 4.55 3.03 2.17
N ILE A 136 5.56 3.12 3.04
CA ILE A 136 5.48 3.98 4.22
C ILE A 136 5.18 5.43 3.82
N MET A 137 4.60 6.20 4.74
CA MET A 137 4.54 7.66 4.58
C MET A 137 5.91 8.24 4.85
N LEU A 138 6.39 9.08 3.93
CA LEU A 138 7.66 9.77 4.02
C LEU A 138 7.40 11.25 4.26
N THR A 139 8.17 11.85 5.17
CA THR A 139 8.25 13.31 5.26
C THR A 139 9.60 13.75 4.70
N LEU A 140 9.57 14.61 3.68
CA LEU A 140 10.78 15.09 3.00
C LEU A 140 10.68 16.57 2.68
N ALA A 141 11.82 17.24 2.59
CA ALA A 141 11.92 18.60 2.08
C ALA A 141 11.84 18.57 0.55
N THR A 142 10.92 19.34 -0.02
CA THR A 142 10.71 19.42 -1.46
C THR A 142 11.77 20.27 -2.16
N GLY A 143 12.01 20.05 -3.44
CA GLY A 143 12.78 20.96 -4.29
C GLY A 143 11.91 22.12 -4.81
N GLY A 144 12.34 22.77 -5.89
CA GLY A 144 11.59 23.82 -6.57
C GLY A 144 12.20 25.21 -6.43
N GLN A 145 11.63 26.20 -7.12
CA GLN A 145 12.16 27.56 -7.18
C GLN A 145 11.32 28.51 -6.33
N THR A 146 11.94 29.23 -5.38
CA THR A 146 11.25 30.32 -4.66
C THR A 146 11.37 31.64 -5.43
N ALA A 147 10.50 32.62 -5.13
CA ALA A 147 10.62 33.98 -5.68
C ALA A 147 11.93 34.69 -5.30
N THR A 148 12.62 34.20 -4.26
CA THR A 148 13.87 34.78 -3.73
C THR A 148 15.12 34.04 -4.21
N ASN A 149 15.00 32.84 -4.81
CA ASN A 149 16.11 32.06 -5.30
C ASN A 149 16.22 32.22 -6.82
N ALA A 150 17.24 32.94 -7.28
CA ALA A 150 17.51 33.12 -8.71
C ALA A 150 17.96 31.82 -9.42
N VAL A 151 18.31 30.77 -8.67
CA VAL A 151 18.68 29.45 -9.18
C VAL A 151 17.58 28.45 -8.80
N PRO A 152 16.89 27.81 -9.78
CA PRO A 152 15.94 26.74 -9.51
C PRO A 152 16.62 25.58 -8.77
N MET A 153 16.05 25.12 -7.64
CA MET A 153 16.54 23.92 -6.97
C MET A 153 15.98 22.68 -7.64
N LEU A 154 16.82 21.67 -7.85
CA LEU A 154 16.40 20.40 -8.45
C LEU A 154 15.25 19.77 -7.63
N PRO A 155 14.30 19.08 -8.28
CA PRO A 155 13.27 18.34 -7.55
C PRO A 155 13.88 17.29 -6.62
N ALA A 156 13.31 17.14 -5.42
CA ALA A 156 13.85 16.27 -4.39
C ALA A 156 13.60 14.78 -4.70
N TYR A 157 14.57 13.91 -4.43
CA TYR A 157 14.36 12.45 -4.50
C TYR A 157 13.47 11.97 -3.35
N LEU A 158 12.82 10.82 -3.53
CA LEU A 158 12.04 10.13 -2.49
C LEU A 158 12.96 9.40 -1.50
N VAL A 159 13.91 10.12 -0.89
CA VAL A 159 14.87 9.55 0.07
C VAL A 159 14.11 8.94 1.25
N GLY A 160 14.49 7.73 1.63
CA GLY A 160 13.81 6.95 2.67
C GLY A 160 12.68 6.04 2.16
N LEU A 161 12.31 6.12 0.88
CA LEU A 161 11.42 5.12 0.27
C LEU A 161 12.04 3.73 0.38
N GLN A 162 11.24 2.78 0.87
CA GLN A 162 11.61 1.38 1.01
C GLN A 162 10.78 0.53 0.04
N SER A 163 11.33 -0.63 -0.33
CA SER A 163 10.59 -1.65 -1.08
C SER A 163 9.29 -2.03 -0.38
N PHE A 164 8.27 -2.29 -1.18
CA PHE A 164 6.98 -2.81 -0.72
C PHE A 164 6.38 -3.73 -1.78
N ALA A 165 5.36 -4.50 -1.39
CA ALA A 165 4.70 -5.44 -2.28
C ALA A 165 3.28 -4.98 -2.62
N ILE A 166 2.78 -5.41 -3.78
CA ILE A 166 1.33 -5.43 -4.04
C ILE A 166 0.75 -6.79 -3.66
N THR A 167 -0.46 -6.80 -3.11
CA THR A 167 -1.17 -7.99 -2.66
C THR A 167 -2.65 -7.92 -3.01
N PRO A 168 -3.35 -9.06 -3.21
CA PRO A 168 -4.76 -9.04 -3.58
C PRO A 168 -5.65 -8.36 -2.54
N VAL A 169 -6.48 -7.44 -3.01
CA VAL A 169 -7.58 -6.79 -2.30
C VAL A 169 -8.66 -7.83 -2.07
N GLY A 170 -9.03 -8.01 -0.80
CA GLY A 170 -9.89 -9.13 -0.40
C GLY A 170 -9.23 -10.49 -0.56
N GLY A 171 -7.94 -10.55 -0.90
CA GLY A 171 -7.14 -11.75 -0.75
C GLY A 171 -7.18 -12.14 0.71
N THR A 172 -7.67 -13.34 1.00
CA THR A 172 -7.37 -13.97 2.26
C THR A 172 -5.86 -13.91 2.43
N ALA A 173 -5.39 -13.42 3.58
CA ALA A 173 -4.05 -13.76 4.03
C ALA A 173 -3.83 -15.24 3.70
N ALA A 174 -2.69 -15.64 3.16
CA ALA A 174 -2.40 -17.07 3.08
C ALA A 174 -2.37 -17.59 4.53
N VAL A 175 -3.52 -18.07 5.01
CA VAL A 175 -3.67 -18.61 6.36
C VAL A 175 -3.23 -20.04 6.27
N SER A 176 -2.07 -20.34 6.84
CA SER A 176 -1.63 -21.70 7.02
C SER A 176 -1.86 -22.11 8.46
N LEU A 177 -2.44 -23.29 8.66
CA LEU A 177 -2.53 -23.93 9.96
C LEU A 177 -1.73 -25.23 9.90
N SER A 178 -0.62 -25.29 10.63
CA SER A 178 0.13 -26.54 10.81
C SER A 178 -0.16 -27.13 12.18
N ILE A 179 -0.16 -28.45 12.26
CA ILE A 179 -0.37 -29.20 13.51
C ILE A 179 0.89 -30.00 13.84
N ALA A 180 1.29 -29.95 15.10
CA ALA A 180 2.28 -30.84 15.69
C ALA A 180 1.67 -31.54 16.91
N PHE A 181 1.97 -32.83 17.07
CA PHE A 181 1.52 -33.58 18.24
C PHE A 181 2.63 -33.67 19.28
N ARG A 182 2.29 -33.27 20.50
CA ARG A 182 3.06 -33.54 21.72
C ARG A 182 2.19 -34.44 22.60
N THR A 183 1.94 -34.02 23.84
CA THR A 183 0.85 -34.54 24.68
C THR A 183 -0.52 -34.05 24.20
N ASN A 184 -0.57 -32.84 23.65
CA ASN A 184 -1.74 -32.20 23.04
C ASN A 184 -1.41 -31.78 21.59
N ALA A 185 -2.44 -31.49 20.80
CA ALA A 185 -2.27 -30.82 19.51
C ALA A 185 -1.78 -29.38 19.71
N LEU A 186 -0.61 -29.08 19.15
CA LEU A 186 -0.06 -27.74 19.03
C LEU A 186 -0.33 -27.25 17.60
N LEU A 187 -1.13 -26.20 17.50
CA LEU A 187 -1.48 -25.56 16.26
C LEU A 187 -0.59 -24.32 16.08
N THR A 188 0.05 -24.20 14.93
CA THR A 188 0.74 -22.98 14.52
C THR A 188 -0.08 -22.32 13.43
N LEU A 189 -0.62 -21.16 13.75
CA LEU A 189 -1.32 -20.29 12.83
C LEU A 189 -0.31 -19.31 12.23
N THR A 190 -0.25 -19.23 10.90
CA THR A 190 0.50 -18.19 10.18
C THR A 190 -0.49 -17.40 9.33
N GLY A 191 -0.35 -16.08 9.30
CA GLY A 191 -1.23 -15.17 8.60
C GLY A 191 -0.69 -13.74 8.60
N LEU A 192 -1.54 -12.78 8.22
CA LEU A 192 -1.19 -11.36 8.24
C LEU A 192 -1.25 -10.83 9.69
N ALA A 193 -0.21 -10.12 10.11
CA ALA A 193 -0.21 -9.41 11.38
C ALA A 193 -1.28 -8.31 11.38
N GLY A 194 -1.90 -8.05 12.53
CA GLY A 194 -2.99 -7.09 12.70
C GLY A 194 -4.39 -7.66 12.44
N HIS A 195 -4.50 -8.91 11.98
CA HIS A 195 -5.78 -9.58 11.73
C HIS A 195 -6.16 -10.58 12.82
N THR A 196 -7.47 -10.85 12.91
CA THR A 196 -8.03 -11.83 13.86
C THR A 196 -8.53 -13.06 13.12
N TYR A 197 -8.17 -14.23 13.65
CA TYR A 197 -8.50 -15.54 13.09
C TYR A 197 -9.27 -16.38 14.09
N GLN A 198 -10.36 -16.99 13.64
CA GLN A 198 -11.09 -18.03 14.35
C GLN A 198 -10.49 -19.40 14.02
N ILE A 199 -9.98 -20.09 15.04
CA ILE A 199 -9.62 -21.50 14.95
C ILE A 199 -10.84 -22.32 15.34
N GLN A 200 -11.24 -23.23 14.47
CA GLN A 200 -12.39 -24.09 14.67
C GLN A 200 -11.98 -25.56 14.62
N VAL A 201 -12.76 -26.40 15.29
CA VAL A 201 -12.48 -27.82 15.46
C VAL A 201 -13.72 -28.68 15.25
N ASN A 202 -13.52 -29.88 14.73
CA ASN A 202 -14.57 -30.88 14.54
C ASN A 202 -14.00 -32.30 14.70
N THR A 203 -14.84 -33.29 15.02
CA THR A 203 -14.47 -34.72 14.96
C THR A 203 -14.84 -35.36 13.61
N ASN A 204 -15.54 -34.63 12.74
CA ASN A 204 -15.91 -35.05 11.40
C ASN A 204 -15.69 -33.90 10.40
N VAL A 205 -14.78 -34.09 9.44
CA VAL A 205 -14.45 -33.08 8.42
C VAL A 205 -15.63 -32.72 7.51
N ALA A 206 -16.57 -33.66 7.31
CA ALA A 206 -17.76 -33.45 6.47
C ALA A 206 -18.89 -32.70 7.21
N SER A 207 -18.76 -32.49 8.52
CA SER A 207 -19.75 -31.75 9.30
C SER A 207 -19.69 -30.26 9.00
N THR A 208 -20.84 -29.59 8.94
CA THR A 208 -20.95 -28.15 8.78
C THR A 208 -20.91 -27.39 10.11
N ASN A 209 -21.19 -28.08 11.22
CA ASN A 209 -21.25 -27.52 12.57
C ASN A 209 -19.88 -27.55 13.26
N TRP A 210 -18.96 -26.71 12.82
CA TRP A 210 -17.64 -26.58 13.44
C TRP A 210 -17.71 -25.75 14.72
N LEU A 211 -17.05 -26.23 15.77
CA LEU A 211 -17.02 -25.54 17.06
C LEU A 211 -15.83 -24.57 17.13
N ALA A 212 -16.04 -23.40 17.71
CA ALA A 212 -14.96 -22.45 17.97
C ALA A 212 -14.01 -23.00 19.03
N LEU A 213 -12.73 -23.13 18.69
CA LEU A 213 -11.68 -23.50 19.63
C LEU A 213 -11.05 -22.25 20.25
N ALA A 214 -10.71 -21.27 19.42
CA ALA A 214 -10.06 -20.03 19.87
C ALA A 214 -10.24 -18.89 18.86
N SER A 215 -10.11 -17.65 19.36
CA SER A 215 -9.94 -16.45 18.56
C SER A 215 -8.54 -15.90 18.78
N VAL A 216 -7.75 -15.75 17.72
CA VAL A 216 -6.34 -15.39 17.77
C VAL A 216 -6.12 -14.11 16.97
N ALA A 217 -5.78 -13.03 17.66
CA ALA A 217 -5.25 -11.83 17.03
C ALA A 217 -3.75 -12.02 16.79
N LEU A 218 -3.32 -11.98 15.54
CA LEU A 218 -1.91 -12.10 15.19
C LEU A 218 -1.23 -10.74 15.37
N THR A 219 -0.39 -10.60 16.39
CA THR A 219 0.46 -9.41 16.58
C THR A 219 1.74 -9.46 15.76
N GLY A 220 2.09 -10.63 15.21
CA GLY A 220 3.17 -10.89 14.25
C GLY A 220 2.69 -11.84 13.15
N SER A 221 3.61 -12.42 12.37
CA SER A 221 3.23 -13.30 11.25
C SER A 221 2.71 -14.69 11.68
N SER A 222 2.91 -15.09 12.94
CA SER A 222 2.49 -16.39 13.44
C SER A 222 2.19 -16.40 14.92
N SER A 223 1.32 -17.32 15.37
CA SER A 223 1.07 -17.61 16.78
C SER A 223 0.85 -19.10 17.00
N ASN A 224 1.18 -19.56 18.21
CA ASN A 224 1.00 -20.94 18.63
C ASN A 224 -0.19 -21.05 19.59
N LEU A 225 -1.02 -22.06 19.36
CA LEU A 225 -2.17 -22.40 20.19
C LEU A 225 -2.10 -23.88 20.58
N VAL A 226 -2.32 -24.20 21.84
CA VAL A 226 -2.50 -25.58 22.30
C VAL A 226 -3.99 -25.88 22.38
N ASP A 227 -4.41 -27.04 21.89
CA ASP A 227 -5.75 -27.61 22.13
C ASP A 227 -5.67 -28.65 23.26
N PRO A 228 -5.99 -28.29 24.52
CA PRO A 228 -5.88 -29.21 25.65
C PRO A 228 -6.92 -30.33 25.61
N GLY A 229 -8.01 -30.16 24.84
CA GLY A 229 -9.04 -31.18 24.68
C GLY A 229 -8.71 -32.20 23.59
N SER A 230 -7.56 -32.06 22.90
CA SER A 230 -7.19 -32.92 21.77
C SER A 230 -7.10 -34.40 22.14
N THR A 231 -6.80 -34.72 23.40
CA THR A 231 -6.75 -36.09 23.94
C THR A 231 -8.12 -36.73 24.16
N ASN A 232 -9.21 -35.95 24.16
CA ASN A 232 -10.56 -36.42 24.49
C ASN A 232 -11.32 -37.00 23.28
N ALA A 233 -10.69 -37.08 22.11
CA ALA A 233 -11.29 -37.57 20.89
C ALA A 233 -10.29 -38.40 20.08
N ALA A 234 -10.77 -39.49 19.45
CA ALA A 234 -9.93 -40.35 18.60
C ALA A 234 -9.40 -39.62 17.35
N HIS A 235 -10.17 -38.67 16.81
CA HIS A 235 -9.79 -37.84 15.67
C HIS A 235 -10.33 -36.42 15.84
N ARG A 236 -9.52 -35.43 15.47
CA ARG A 236 -9.91 -34.01 15.39
C ARG A 236 -9.39 -33.40 14.10
N PHE A 237 -10.23 -32.57 13.50
CA PHE A 237 -9.94 -31.76 12.34
C PHE A 237 -9.96 -30.30 12.74
N TYR A 238 -9.08 -29.52 12.14
CA TYR A 238 -8.91 -28.10 12.45
C TYR A 238 -9.03 -27.28 11.18
N ARG A 239 -9.60 -26.08 11.30
CA ARG A 239 -9.57 -25.07 10.25
C ARG A 239 -9.39 -23.68 10.86
N ALA A 240 -8.81 -22.78 10.08
CA ALA A 240 -8.68 -21.37 10.44
C ALA A 240 -9.53 -20.52 9.48
N GLN A 241 -10.20 -19.52 10.02
CA GLN A 241 -10.97 -18.55 9.24
C GLN A 241 -10.59 -17.15 9.68
N GLN A 242 -10.24 -16.27 8.75
CA GLN A 242 -10.07 -14.84 9.04
C GLN A 242 -11.44 -14.23 9.32
N THR A 243 -11.56 -13.48 10.42
CA THR A 243 -12.83 -12.88 10.84
C THR A 243 -12.83 -11.36 10.79
N GLN A 244 -11.66 -10.72 10.82
CA GLN A 244 -11.42 -9.27 10.66
C GLN A 244 -10.01 -9.05 10.11
#